data_AF-A0AAQ3K122-F1
#
_entry.id   AF-A0AAQ3K122-F1
#
_cell.length_a   1.000
_cell.length_b   1.000
_cell.length_c   1.000
_cell.angle_alpha   90.00
_cell.angle_beta   90.00
_cell.angle_gamma   90.00
#
_symmetry.space_group_name_H-M   'P 1'
#
loop_
_entity.id
_entity.type
_entity.pdbx_description
1 polymer ?
#
loop_
_entity_poly.entity_id
_entity_poly.type
_entity_poly.pdbx_seq_one_letter_code
_entity_poly.pdbx_strand_id
1 'polypeptide(L)'
;MTLSDLELSNLKDLKGKLDGIYKEEDLFWRQRAKHRWIKNEDLNTQYFHQWATLRRKLNWVHHLNSDFGEVTNINKMTDMFRSYYIRLLGRRRSPLSWWMDIYALIG
;
A
#
# COMPACT_ATOMS: atom_id res chain seq x y z
N MET A 1 -0.62 44.61 0.10
CA MET A 1 -0.12 43.79 -1.02
C MET A 1 -1.27 42.97 -1.56
N THR A 2 -1.98 43.53 -2.53
CA THR A 2 -2.99 42.80 -3.31
C THR A 2 -2.27 42.18 -4.51
N LEU A 3 -2.48 40.89 -4.77
CA LEU A 3 -2.02 40.24 -6.00
C LEU A 3 -2.48 41.06 -7.20
N SER A 4 -1.59 41.29 -8.17
CA SER A 4 -1.97 42.04 -9.37
C SER A 4 -3.01 41.25 -10.17
N ASP A 5 -3.82 41.94 -10.97
CA ASP A 5 -4.85 41.30 -11.80
C ASP A 5 -4.26 40.21 -12.73
N LEU A 6 -3.00 40.37 -13.14
CA LEU A 6 -2.25 39.38 -13.92
C LEU A 6 -1.95 38.12 -13.12
N GLU A 7 -1.54 38.26 -11.85
CA GLU A 7 -1.26 37.13 -10.96
C GLU A 7 -2.54 36.37 -10.62
N LEU A 8 -3.65 37.09 -10.44
CA LEU A 8 -4.99 36.50 -10.25
C LEU A 8 -5.45 35.72 -11.49
N SER A 9 -5.20 36.23 -12.70
CA SER A 9 -5.50 35.53 -13.95
C SER A 9 -4.69 34.25 -14.08
N ASN A 10 -3.36 34.34 -13.86
CA ASN A 10 -2.47 33.18 -13.94
C ASN A 10 -2.86 32.09 -12.92
N LEU A 11 -3.24 32.47 -11.71
CA LEU A 11 -3.68 31.52 -10.68
C LEU A 11 -4.96 30.79 -11.10
N LYS A 12 -5.94 31.52 -11.67
CA LYS A 12 -7.17 30.92 -12.22
C LYS A 12 -6.87 29.93 -13.33
N ASP A 13 -5.98 30.28 -14.25
CA ASP A 13 -5.60 29.41 -15.37
C ASP A 13 -4.85 28.15 -14.88
N LEU A 14 -3.94 28.31 -13.91
CA LEU A 14 -3.21 27.19 -13.32
C LEU A 14 -4.14 26.22 -12.59
N LYS A 15 -5.11 26.77 -11.84
CA LYS A 15 -6.13 25.98 -11.16
C LYS A 15 -7.01 25.24 -12.17
N GLY A 16 -7.41 25.89 -13.27
CA GLY A 16 -8.18 25.26 -14.34
C GLY A 16 -7.45 24.09 -14.99
N LYS A 17 -6.14 24.25 -15.25
CA LYS A 17 -5.29 23.15 -15.77
C LYS A 17 -5.19 22.00 -14.78
N LEU A 18 -4.99 22.30 -13.49
CA LEU A 18 -4.91 21.30 -12.43
C LEU A 18 -6.22 20.51 -12.30
N ASP A 19 -7.36 21.20 -12.31
CA ASP A 19 -8.69 20.56 -12.29
C ASP A 19 -8.92 19.68 -13.53
N GLY A 20 -8.38 20.07 -14.69
CA GLY A 20 -8.39 19.25 -15.90
C GLY A 20 -7.63 17.94 -15.74
N ILE A 21 -6.39 18.01 -15.24
CA ILE A 21 -5.55 16.83 -14.99
C ILE A 21 -6.21 15.89 -13.98
N TYR A 22 -6.78 16.42 -12.89
CA TYR A 22 -7.46 15.58 -11.90
C TYR A 22 -8.68 14.85 -12.47
N LYS A 23 -9.42 15.47 -13.40
CA LYS A 23 -10.53 14.80 -14.09
C LYS A 23 -10.06 13.66 -14.98
N GLU A 24 -8.96 13.85 -15.70
CA GLU A 24 -8.38 12.80 -16.54
C GLU A 24 -7.88 11.62 -15.69
N GLU A 25 -7.21 11.90 -14.57
CA GLU A 25 -6.80 10.87 -13.62
C GLU A 25 -8.00 10.13 -13.01
N ASP A 26 -9.04 10.85 -12.58
CA ASP A 26 -10.25 10.22 -12.02
C ASP A 26 -10.90 9.29 -13.05
N LEU A 27 -11.03 9.72 -14.30
CA LEU A 27 -11.55 8.88 -15.39
C LEU A 27 -10.66 7.65 -15.64
N PHE A 28 -9.34 7.84 -15.70
CA PHE A 28 -8.37 6.75 -15.88
C PHE A 28 -8.48 5.72 -14.74
N TRP A 29 -8.56 6.18 -13.50
CA TRP A 29 -8.68 5.31 -12.33
C TRP A 29 -10.06 4.63 -12.26
N ARG A 30 -11.15 5.32 -12.63
CA ARG A 30 -12.48 4.71 -12.76
C ARG A 30 -12.48 3.60 -13.81
N GLN A 31 -11.84 3.78 -14.95
CA GLN A 31 -11.76 2.73 -15.98
C GLN A 31 -11.00 1.48 -15.49
N ARG A 32 -9.98 1.66 -14.64
CA ARG A 32 -9.10 0.59 -14.15
C ARG A 32 -9.57 -0.04 -12.84
N ALA A 33 -10.44 0.64 -12.10
CA ALA A 33 -10.98 0.14 -10.87
C ALA A 33 -11.92 -1.04 -11.14
N LYS A 34 -11.77 -2.12 -10.36
CA LYS A 34 -12.77 -3.21 -10.37
C LYS A 34 -14.12 -2.62 -9.99
N HIS A 35 -15.19 -2.98 -10.72
CA HIS A 35 -16.57 -2.43 -10.61
C HIS A 35 -17.09 -2.19 -9.17
N ARG A 36 -16.60 -2.94 -8.16
CA ARG A 36 -16.92 -2.74 -6.74
C ARG A 36 -16.32 -1.49 -6.07
N TRP A 37 -15.26 -0.90 -6.62
CA TRP A 37 -14.52 0.21 -5.99
C TRP A 37 -15.05 1.59 -6.40
N ILE A 38 -15.68 1.69 -7.58
CA ILE A 38 -16.16 2.95 -8.16
C ILE A 38 -17.47 3.42 -7.54
N LYS A 39 -18.28 2.50 -7.00
CA LYS A 39 -19.67 2.79 -6.61
C LYS A 39 -19.80 3.61 -5.31
N ASN A 40 -18.73 3.72 -4.52
CA ASN A 40 -18.76 4.48 -3.29
C ASN A 40 -18.00 5.80 -3.50
N GLU A 41 -18.72 6.83 -3.96
CA GLU A 41 -18.23 8.20 -4.18
C GLU A 41 -17.88 8.97 -2.89
N ASP A 42 -17.64 8.26 -1.78
CA ASP A 42 -16.97 8.79 -0.60
C ASP A 42 -15.46 8.65 -0.83
N LEU A 43 -14.62 9.40 -0.10
CA LEU A 43 -13.15 9.43 -0.18
C LEU A 43 -12.47 8.11 0.25
N ASN A 44 -13.15 6.98 0.03
CA ASN A 44 -12.69 5.62 0.19
C ASN A 44 -12.22 5.32 1.61
N THR A 45 -12.78 5.98 2.63
CA THR A 45 -12.43 5.72 4.03
C THR A 45 -13.32 4.63 4.59
N GLN A 46 -14.64 4.83 4.66
CA GLN A 46 -15.52 3.87 5.35
C GLN A 46 -15.55 2.49 4.69
N TYR A 47 -15.73 2.42 3.36
CA TYR A 47 -15.74 1.14 2.64
C TYR A 47 -14.40 0.42 2.72
N PHE A 48 -13.29 1.14 2.56
CA PHE A 48 -11.96 0.56 2.71
C PHE A 48 -11.74 0.03 4.13
N HIS A 49 -12.11 0.79 5.16
CA HIS A 49 -11.98 0.35 6.55
C HIS A 49 -12.86 -0.87 6.84
N GLN A 50 -14.09 -0.91 6.33
CA GLN A 50 -14.97 -2.07 6.42
C GLN A 50 -14.37 -3.29 5.71
N TRP A 51 -13.86 -3.11 4.49
CA TRP A 51 -13.25 -4.19 3.72
C TRP A 51 -11.95 -4.69 4.34
N ALA A 52 -11.09 -3.80 4.83
CA ALA A 52 -9.87 -4.15 5.56
C ALA A 52 -10.21 -4.89 6.87
N THR A 53 -11.27 -4.47 7.56
CA THR A 53 -11.77 -5.16 8.76
C THR A 53 -12.32 -6.55 8.42
N LEU A 54 -13.09 -6.67 7.34
CA LEU A 54 -13.60 -7.97 6.87
C LEU A 54 -12.45 -8.89 6.48
N ARG A 55 -11.46 -8.40 5.72
CA ARG A 55 -10.25 -9.18 5.38
C ARG A 55 -9.47 -9.58 6.62
N ARG A 56 -9.33 -8.70 7.62
CA ARG A 56 -8.70 -9.03 8.89
C ARG A 56 -9.44 -10.16 9.60
N LYS A 57 -10.78 -10.12 9.63
CA LYS A 57 -11.61 -11.16 10.24
C LYS A 57 -11.50 -12.49 9.49
N LEU A 58 -11.60 -12.48 8.17
CA LEU A 58 -11.55 -13.68 7.33
C LEU A 58 -10.17 -14.34 7.31
N ASN A 59 -9.11 -13.54 7.34
CA ASN A 59 -7.73 -14.03 7.27
C ASN A 59 -7.06 -14.09 8.65
N TRP A 60 -7.85 -14.04 9.73
CA TRP A 60 -7.30 -14.15 11.07
C TRP A 60 -6.80 -15.58 11.30
N VAL A 61 -5.52 -15.73 11.58
CA VAL A 61 -4.92 -17.03 11.92
C VAL A 61 -5.20 -17.31 13.40
N HIS A 62 -6.13 -18.21 13.68
CA HIS A 62 -6.54 -18.56 15.06
C HIS A 62 -5.54 -19.46 15.78
N HIS A 63 -4.95 -20.41 15.06
CA HIS A 63 -3.94 -21.32 15.58
C HIS A 63 -2.99 -21.78 14.48
N LEU A 64 -1.83 -22.29 14.90
CA LEU A 64 -0.89 -23.00 14.04
C LEU A 64 -0.71 -24.42 14.55
N ASN A 65 -0.54 -25.36 13.63
CA ASN A 65 -0.18 -26.72 13.98
C ASN A 65 1.35 -26.86 14.01
N SER A 66 1.86 -27.33 15.13
CA SER A 66 3.26 -27.69 15.34
C SER A 66 3.37 -29.21 15.51
N ASP A 67 4.60 -29.73 15.45
CA ASP A 67 4.90 -31.13 15.71
C ASP A 67 4.51 -31.56 17.15
N PHE A 68 4.36 -30.59 18.05
CA PHE A 68 3.96 -30.79 19.44
C PHE A 68 2.47 -30.47 19.71
N GLY A 69 1.67 -30.25 18.65
CA GLY A 69 0.25 -29.92 18.73
C GLY A 69 -0.10 -28.48 18.36
N GLU A 70 -1.32 -28.08 18.71
CA GLU A 70 -1.90 -26.78 18.35
C GLU A 70 -1.30 -25.63 19.19
N VAL A 71 -0.92 -24.54 18.51
CA VAL A 71 -0.38 -23.33 19.12
C VAL A 71 -1.35 -22.18 18.89
N THR A 72 -1.97 -21.70 19.97
CA THR A 72 -2.94 -20.59 19.96
C THR A 72 -2.36 -19.28 20.53
N ASN A 73 -1.20 -19.34 21.18
CA ASN A 73 -0.56 -18.16 21.75
C ASN A 73 0.12 -17.33 20.64
N ILE A 74 -0.30 -16.07 20.49
CA ILE A 74 0.16 -15.18 19.41
C ILE A 74 1.68 -14.97 19.37
N ASN A 75 2.34 -14.91 20.54
CA ASN A 75 3.79 -14.75 20.61
C ASN A 75 4.48 -16.00 20.07
N LYS A 76 4.03 -17.19 20.50
CA LYS A 76 4.54 -18.46 20.00
C LYS A 76 4.30 -18.65 18.50
N MET A 77 3.12 -18.27 18.02
CA MET A 77 2.79 -18.31 16.59
C MET A 77 3.71 -17.38 15.79
N THR A 78 3.97 -16.17 16.30
CA THR A 78 4.89 -15.20 15.70
C THR A 78 6.32 -15.76 15.63
N ASP A 79 6.78 -16.39 16.71
CA ASP A 79 8.11 -17.02 16.75
C ASP A 79 8.23 -18.21 15.79
N MET A 80 7.16 -19.00 15.64
CA MET A 80 7.10 -20.09 14.66
C MET A 80 7.19 -19.56 13.22
N PHE A 81 6.37 -18.55 12.87
CA PHE A 81 6.43 -17.90 11.57
C PHE A 81 7.81 -17.34 11.29
N ARG A 82 8.38 -16.60 12.25
CA ARG A 82 9.71 -16.01 12.16
C ARG A 82 10.76 -17.08 11.91
N SER A 83 10.77 -18.14 12.72
CA SER A 83 11.72 -19.25 12.61
C SER A 83 11.60 -19.97 11.27
N TYR A 84 10.37 -20.21 10.81
CA TYR A 84 10.09 -20.81 9.52
C TYR A 84 10.68 -19.97 8.37
N TYR A 85 10.36 -18.68 8.31
CA TYR A 85 10.82 -17.83 7.21
C TYR A 85 12.31 -17.50 7.28
N ILE A 86 12.92 -17.40 8.46
CA ILE A 86 14.39 -17.28 8.59
C ILE A 86 15.08 -18.52 8.01
N ARG A 87 14.52 -19.71 8.25
CA ARG A 87 15.06 -20.96 7.68
C ARG A 87 14.81 -21.05 6.17
N LEU A 88 13.62 -20.66 5.71
CA LEU A 88 13.23 -20.72 4.29
C LEU A 88 14.01 -19.73 3.42
N LEU A 89 14.10 -18.47 3.86
CA LEU A 89 14.71 -17.37 3.10
C LEU A 89 16.17 -17.13 3.47
N GLY A 90 16.66 -17.78 4.52
CA GLY A 90 17.95 -17.48 5.14
C GLY A 90 17.89 -16.21 6.01
N ARG A 91 18.81 -16.12 6.97
CA ARG A 91 19.11 -14.84 7.64
C ARG A 91 19.85 -13.99 6.59
N ARG A 92 19.34 -12.80 6.25
CA ARG A 92 20.10 -11.84 5.42
C ARG A 92 21.47 -11.63 6.09
N ARG A 93 22.52 -12.21 5.52
CA ARG A 93 23.89 -11.78 5.83
C ARG A 93 24.00 -10.38 5.24
N SER A 94 23.95 -9.36 6.08
CA SER A 94 24.58 -8.08 5.71
C SER A 94 26.07 -8.39 5.53
N PRO A 95 26.65 -8.12 4.36
CA PRO A 95 27.22 -6.79 4.19
C PRO A 95 27.14 -6.24 2.77
N LEU A 96 27.04 -4.92 2.67
CA LEU A 96 26.99 -4.09 1.46
C LEU A 96 25.59 -3.92 0.89
N SER A 97 25.19 -2.66 0.86
CA SER A 97 23.82 -2.20 0.61
C SER A 97 23.54 -2.25 -0.91
N TRP A 98 22.26 -2.13 -1.30
CA TRP A 98 21.73 -2.24 -2.68
C TRP A 98 22.53 -1.53 -3.80
N TRP A 99 23.21 -0.43 -3.49
CA TRP A 99 24.15 0.26 -4.37
C TRP A 99 25.31 -0.60 -4.90
N MET A 100 25.83 -1.57 -4.12
CA MET A 100 26.98 -2.38 -4.54
C MET A 100 26.63 -3.43 -5.61
N ASP A 101 25.37 -3.87 -5.69
CA ASP A 101 24.90 -4.81 -6.73
C ASP A 101 24.72 -4.14 -8.09
N ILE A 102 24.41 -2.83 -8.13
CA ILE A 102 24.25 -2.07 -9.38
C ILE A 102 25.60 -1.85 -10.07
N TYR A 103 26.67 -1.62 -9.31
CA TYR A 103 28.01 -1.43 -9.87
C TYR A 103 28.62 -2.71 -10.46
N ALA A 104 28.14 -3.89 -10.08
CA ALA A 104 28.59 -5.17 -10.64
C ALA A 104 28.04 -5.44 -12.06
N LEU A 105 27.01 -4.72 -12.50
CA LEU A 105 26.38 -4.84 -13.82
C LEU A 105 26.90 -3.81 -14.85
N ILE A 106 27.75 -2.87 -14.41
CA ILE A 106 28.34 -1.83 -15.25
C ILE A 106 29.84 -2.10 -15.45
N GLY A 107 30.23 -3.37 -15.40
CA GLY A 107 31.54 -3.84 -15.89
C GLY A 107 31.54 -3.85 -17.41
#